data_AF-A0A5R8YFY7-F1
#
_entry.id   AF-A0A5R8YFY7-F1
#
_cell.length_a   1.000
_cell.length_b   1.000
_cell.length_c   1.000
_cell.angle_alpha   90.00
_cell.angle_beta   90.00
_cell.angle_gamma   90.00
#
_symmetry.space_group_name_H-M   'P 1'
#
loop_
_entity.id
_entity.type
_entity.pdbx_description
1 polymer ?
#
loop_
_entity_poly.entity_id
_entity_poly.type
_entity_poly.pdbx_seq_one_letter_code
_entity_poly.pdbx_strand_id
1 'polypeptide(L)'
;MKQSVVAAFVVGLVCGIVLWPLALLKAPGAWQIAQQQVCQIVDGGRWVAKPGLCVKPDCYLNGTCGQWAALPASVCSSVAQGDNLAKAYFEMGEPVSISDDAYHWRWHAASDEGPIAVVDGERIAAFTCSPPDGLASSQTDGGSLFGNFKLPFSDKRGNIMD
;
A
#
# COMPACT_ATOMS: atom_id res chain seq x y z
N MET A 1 24.88 -24.29 -57.50
CA MET A 1 24.09 -24.46 -56.24
C MET A 1 24.74 -23.65 -55.11
N LYS A 2 24.59 -22.30 -55.08
CA LYS A 2 25.16 -21.46 -53.99
C LYS A 2 24.29 -20.24 -53.60
N GLN A 3 23.12 -20.06 -54.22
CA GLN A 3 22.31 -18.84 -54.04
C GLN A 3 21.12 -18.98 -53.08
N SER A 4 20.74 -20.20 -52.68
CA SER A 4 19.54 -20.40 -51.85
C SER A 4 19.74 -20.24 -50.33
N VAL A 5 20.98 -20.17 -49.85
CA VAL A 5 21.27 -20.13 -48.40
C VAL A 5 21.21 -18.71 -47.83
N VAL A 6 21.45 -17.68 -48.67
CA VAL A 6 21.55 -16.28 -48.20
C VAL A 6 20.16 -15.68 -47.89
N ALA A 7 19.11 -16.10 -48.60
CA ALA A 7 17.76 -15.56 -48.42
C ALA A 7 17.09 -15.97 -47.09
N ALA A 8 17.42 -17.14 -46.55
CA ALA A 8 16.81 -17.65 -45.32
C ALA A 8 17.32 -16.93 -44.05
N PHE A 9 18.58 -16.46 -44.06
CA PHE A 9 19.19 -15.79 -42.90
C PHE A 9 18.69 -14.36 -42.70
N VAL A 10 18.33 -13.65 -43.78
CA VAL A 10 17.87 -12.26 -43.68
C VAL A 10 16.44 -12.19 -43.11
N VAL A 11 15.57 -13.15 -43.44
CA VAL A 11 14.18 -13.16 -42.94
C VAL A 11 14.08 -13.52 -41.45
N GLY A 12 14.94 -14.42 -40.95
CA GLY A 12 14.98 -14.78 -39.53
C GLY A 12 15.45 -13.65 -38.60
N LEU A 13 16.38 -12.81 -39.08
CA LEU A 13 16.97 -11.72 -38.30
C LEU A 13 16.03 -10.52 -38.13
N VAL A 14 15.21 -10.20 -39.14
CA VAL A 14 14.27 -9.08 -39.09
C VAL A 14 13.08 -9.39 -38.16
N CYS A 15 12.59 -10.64 -38.11
CA CYS A 15 11.54 -11.02 -37.15
C CYS A 15 12.05 -11.09 -35.70
N GLY A 16 13.28 -11.59 -35.47
CA GLY A 16 13.85 -11.70 -34.13
C GLY A 16 14.19 -10.36 -33.47
N ILE A 17 14.65 -9.37 -34.24
CA ILE A 17 15.05 -8.07 -33.69
C ILE A 17 13.87 -7.10 -33.56
N VAL A 18 12.83 -7.22 -34.39
CA VAL A 18 11.67 -6.31 -34.35
C VAL A 18 10.57 -6.82 -33.41
N LEU A 19 10.40 -8.14 -33.24
CA LEU A 19 9.33 -8.70 -32.38
C LEU A 19 9.75 -8.94 -30.92
N TRP A 20 11.05 -9.09 -30.64
CA TRP A 20 11.54 -9.31 -29.27
C TRP A 20 11.48 -8.06 -28.35
N PRO A 21 11.76 -6.83 -28.82
CA PRO A 21 11.66 -5.64 -27.96
C PRO A 21 10.21 -5.32 -27.55
N LEU A 22 9.24 -5.64 -28.41
CA LEU A 22 7.81 -5.46 -28.13
C LEU A 22 7.28 -6.38 -27.02
N ALA A 23 7.97 -7.48 -26.72
CA ALA A 23 7.62 -8.36 -25.61
C ALA A 23 8.07 -7.81 -24.23
N LEU A 24 9.05 -6.90 -24.18
CA LEU A 24 9.56 -6.30 -22.94
C LEU A 24 8.75 -5.08 -22.46
N LEU A 25 7.90 -4.49 -23.32
CA LEU A 25 7.08 -3.33 -22.96
C LEU A 25 5.83 -3.64 -22.12
N LYS A 26 5.58 -4.92 -21.81
CA LYS A 26 4.41 -5.37 -21.02
C LYS A 26 4.74 -5.78 -19.59
N ALA A 27 5.70 -5.13 -18.94
CA ALA A 27 5.93 -5.32 -17.50
C ALA A 27 4.81 -4.61 -16.71
N PRO A 28 3.83 -5.32 -16.12
CA PRO A 28 2.62 -4.71 -15.52
C PRO A 28 2.89 -3.95 -14.21
N GLY A 29 4.14 -3.88 -13.74
CA GLY A 29 4.50 -3.33 -12.43
C GLY A 29 4.99 -1.88 -12.44
N ALA A 30 5.60 -1.41 -13.53
CA ALA A 30 6.23 -0.07 -13.54
C ALA A 30 5.19 1.06 -13.39
N TRP A 31 4.02 0.90 -14.00
CA TRP A 31 2.94 1.88 -13.92
C TRP A 31 2.32 1.96 -12.51
N GLN A 32 2.17 0.83 -11.82
CA GLN A 32 1.64 0.81 -10.45
C GLN A 32 2.57 1.50 -9.45
N ILE A 33 3.89 1.29 -9.60
CA ILE A 33 4.90 1.96 -8.76
C ILE A 33 4.82 3.47 -8.97
N ALA A 34 4.72 3.93 -10.22
CA ALA A 34 4.59 5.35 -10.53
C ALA A 34 3.30 5.95 -9.94
N GLN A 35 2.15 5.27 -10.05
CA GLN A 35 0.89 5.74 -9.47
C GLN A 35 0.94 5.81 -7.95
N GLN A 36 1.55 4.83 -7.29
CA GLN A 36 1.72 4.82 -5.84
C GLN A 36 2.60 5.99 -5.37
N GLN A 37 3.71 6.25 -6.09
CA GLN A 37 4.60 7.37 -5.76
C GLN A 37 3.91 8.73 -5.96
N VAL A 38 3.18 8.92 -7.06
CA VAL A 38 2.41 10.15 -7.29
C VAL A 38 1.39 10.34 -6.16
N CYS A 39 0.66 9.29 -5.80
CA CYS A 39 -0.31 9.37 -4.71
C CYS A 39 0.32 9.82 -3.39
N GLN A 40 1.42 9.19 -2.96
CA GLN A 40 2.03 9.47 -1.67
C GLN A 40 2.81 10.79 -1.64
N ILE A 41 3.55 11.11 -2.70
CA ILE A 41 4.48 12.25 -2.73
C ILE A 41 3.80 13.51 -3.23
N VAL A 42 2.97 13.41 -4.27
CA VAL A 42 2.37 14.57 -4.93
C VAL A 42 1.02 14.91 -4.31
N ASP A 43 0.16 13.90 -4.15
CA ASP A 43 -1.19 14.11 -3.63
C ASP A 43 -1.28 14.05 -2.10
N GLY A 44 -0.21 13.63 -1.41
CA GLY A 44 -0.20 13.40 0.04
C GLY A 44 -1.22 12.35 0.48
N GLY A 45 -1.64 11.49 -0.45
CA GLY A 45 -2.64 10.45 -0.25
C GLY A 45 -2.02 9.10 0.09
N ARG A 46 -2.90 8.13 0.33
CA ARG A 46 -2.53 6.74 0.57
C ARG A 46 -2.98 5.88 -0.60
N TRP A 47 -2.02 5.17 -1.18
CA TRP A 47 -2.33 4.20 -2.23
C TRP A 47 -2.92 2.94 -1.61
N VAL A 48 -4.10 2.55 -2.07
CA VAL A 48 -4.78 1.32 -1.63
C VAL A 48 -4.79 0.34 -2.80
N ALA A 49 -4.01 -0.74 -2.69
CA ALA A 49 -3.76 -1.69 -3.79
C ALA A 49 -5.02 -2.36 -4.34
N LYS A 50 -6.05 -2.55 -3.49
CA LYS A 50 -7.40 -2.89 -3.90
C LYS A 50 -8.34 -1.91 -3.21
N PRO A 51 -8.98 -0.98 -3.93
CA PRO A 51 -9.35 -1.06 -5.36
C PRO A 51 -8.33 -0.48 -6.38
N GLY A 52 -7.11 -0.12 -5.99
CA GLY A 52 -6.11 0.44 -6.91
C GLY A 52 -6.29 1.94 -7.13
N LEU A 53 -6.60 2.66 -6.05
CA LEU A 53 -6.82 4.11 -6.07
C LEU A 53 -6.01 4.83 -5.01
N CYS A 54 -5.83 6.13 -5.24
CA CYS A 54 -5.26 7.04 -4.27
C CYS A 54 -6.36 7.62 -3.39
N VAL A 55 -6.35 7.26 -2.10
CA VAL A 55 -7.24 7.86 -1.10
C VAL A 55 -6.60 9.16 -0.62
N LYS A 56 -7.36 10.25 -0.62
CA LYS A 56 -6.89 11.57 -0.16
C LYS A 56 -7.33 11.84 1.29
N PRO A 57 -6.64 12.75 2.03
CA PRO A 57 -6.98 13.05 3.42
C PRO A 57 -8.41 13.57 3.64
N ASP A 58 -9.01 14.17 2.62
CA ASP A 58 -10.39 14.68 2.62
C ASP A 58 -11.44 13.62 2.26
N CYS A 59 -11.05 12.35 2.14
CA CYS A 59 -11.95 11.28 1.71
C CYS A 59 -13.18 11.13 2.60
N TYR A 60 -13.08 11.47 3.89
CA TYR A 60 -14.20 11.40 4.83
C TYR A 60 -15.32 12.37 4.44
N LEU A 61 -14.95 13.61 4.09
CA LEU A 61 -15.91 14.64 3.67
C LEU A 61 -16.52 14.32 2.30
N ASN A 62 -15.74 13.68 1.42
CA ASN A 62 -16.16 13.38 0.05
C ASN A 62 -16.83 12.01 -0.11
N GLY A 63 -16.83 11.17 0.93
CA GLY A 63 -17.34 9.79 0.86
C GLY A 63 -16.53 8.91 -0.10
N THR A 64 -15.21 9.09 -0.15
CA THR A 64 -14.32 8.40 -1.10
C THR A 64 -13.27 7.53 -0.43
N CYS A 65 -13.37 7.28 0.88
CA CYS A 65 -12.38 6.46 1.60
C CYS A 65 -12.47 4.99 1.19
N GLY A 66 -13.67 4.50 0.91
CA GLY A 66 -13.94 3.12 0.51
C GLY A 66 -13.51 2.10 1.57
N GLN A 67 -13.81 0.83 1.32
CA GLN A 67 -13.39 -0.25 2.22
C GLN A 67 -11.99 -0.75 1.87
N TRP A 68 -11.17 -0.97 2.90
CA TRP A 68 -9.83 -1.50 2.72
C TRP A 68 -9.85 -3.03 2.77
N ALA A 69 -9.13 -3.67 1.85
CA ALA A 69 -9.09 -5.13 1.79
C ALA A 69 -8.39 -5.76 2.99
N ALA A 70 -7.38 -5.06 3.55
CA ALA A 70 -6.66 -5.45 4.74
C ALA A 70 -6.05 -4.22 5.42
N LEU A 71 -6.04 -4.21 6.76
CA LEU A 71 -5.44 -3.17 7.58
C LEU A 71 -4.04 -3.61 8.05
N PRO A 72 -3.00 -2.79 7.86
CA PRO A 72 -1.69 -3.07 8.43
C PRO A 72 -1.70 -2.85 9.94
N ALA A 73 -0.91 -3.63 10.69
CA ALA A 73 -0.79 -3.49 12.14
C ALA A 73 -0.32 -2.08 12.59
N SER A 74 0.43 -1.37 11.73
CA SER A 74 0.85 0.01 11.97
C SER A 74 -0.32 0.96 12.22
N VAL A 75 -1.53 0.62 11.77
CA VAL A 75 -2.71 1.45 11.96
C VAL A 75 -3.03 1.68 13.43
N CYS A 76 -2.76 0.69 14.29
CA CYS A 76 -2.94 0.81 15.74
C CYS A 76 -2.08 1.92 16.36
N SER A 77 -0.96 2.27 15.74
CA SER A 77 -0.10 3.37 16.19
C SER A 77 -0.42 4.70 15.54
N SER A 78 -1.18 4.69 14.43
CA SER A 78 -1.53 5.90 13.68
C SER A 78 -2.80 6.59 14.20
N VAL A 79 -3.72 5.84 14.78
CA VAL A 79 -5.00 6.32 15.30
C VAL A 79 -5.04 6.16 16.81
N ALA A 80 -5.42 7.21 17.52
CA ALA A 80 -5.46 7.24 18.97
C ALA A 80 -6.69 8.00 19.50
N GLN A 81 -6.94 7.85 20.80
CA GLN A 81 -7.93 8.67 21.50
C GLN A 81 -7.64 10.17 21.31
N GLY A 82 -8.70 10.95 21.09
CA GLY A 82 -8.65 12.39 20.84
C GLY A 82 -8.48 12.78 19.38
N ASP A 83 -8.07 11.85 18.50
CA ASP A 83 -8.03 12.07 17.06
C ASP A 83 -9.43 12.32 16.48
N ASN A 84 -9.50 13.00 15.34
CA ASN A 84 -10.76 13.18 14.61
C ASN A 84 -11.14 11.87 13.89
N LEU A 85 -12.44 11.56 13.84
CA LEU A 85 -12.98 10.43 13.09
C LEU A 85 -12.52 10.40 11.62
N ALA A 86 -12.37 11.57 10.98
CA ALA A 86 -11.84 11.69 9.62
C ALA A 86 -10.45 11.04 9.45
N LYS A 87 -9.61 11.12 10.48
CA LYS A 87 -8.28 10.48 10.48
C LYS A 87 -8.41 8.95 10.51
N ALA A 88 -9.32 8.41 11.33
CA ALA A 88 -9.60 6.98 11.33
C ALA A 88 -10.09 6.49 9.96
N TYR A 89 -10.96 7.25 9.29
CA TYR A 89 -11.42 6.95 7.94
C TYR A 89 -10.28 7.00 6.90
N PHE A 90 -9.36 7.96 7.03
CA PHE A 90 -8.20 8.03 6.14
C PHE A 90 -7.20 6.90 6.38
N GLU A 91 -7.05 6.43 7.63
CA GLU A 91 -6.08 5.40 8.01
C GLU A 91 -6.62 3.97 7.93
N MET A 92 -7.95 3.77 7.94
CA MET A 92 -8.58 2.44 7.95
C MET A 92 -9.65 2.26 6.87
N GLY A 93 -10.00 3.32 6.15
CA GLY A 93 -11.14 3.31 5.22
C GLY A 93 -12.48 3.36 5.95
N GLU A 94 -13.53 3.01 5.24
CA GLU A 94 -14.88 2.93 5.76
C GLU A 94 -15.05 1.75 6.72
N PRO A 95 -15.74 1.97 7.86
CA PRO A 95 -16.05 0.90 8.79
C PRO A 95 -16.98 -0.13 8.13
N VAL A 96 -16.89 -1.37 8.60
CA VAL A 96 -17.77 -2.46 8.15
C VAL A 96 -19.13 -2.41 8.82
N SER A 97 -19.22 -1.80 10.00
CA SER A 97 -20.46 -1.56 10.72
C SER A 97 -20.30 -0.40 11.68
N ILE A 98 -21.41 0.29 11.91
CA ILE A 98 -21.54 1.36 12.90
C ILE A 98 -22.69 0.97 13.82
N SER A 99 -22.49 1.04 15.12
CA SER A 99 -23.48 0.70 16.15
C SER A 99 -23.45 1.78 17.22
N ASP A 100 -24.50 2.60 17.27
CA ASP A 100 -24.55 3.84 18.05
C ASP A 100 -23.34 4.74 17.73
N ASP A 101 -22.43 4.92 18.68
CA ASP A 101 -21.20 5.70 18.55
C ASP A 101 -19.96 4.81 18.30
N ALA A 102 -20.13 3.51 18.10
CA ALA A 102 -19.04 2.56 17.86
C ALA A 102 -18.88 2.24 16.37
N TYR A 103 -17.66 2.44 15.87
CA TYR A 103 -17.24 2.20 14.51
C TYR A 103 -16.32 0.98 14.49
N HIS A 104 -16.67 0.00 13.67
CA HIS A 104 -15.98 -1.28 13.61
C HIS A 104 -15.31 -1.46 12.26
N TRP A 105 -14.05 -1.87 12.26
CA TRP A 105 -13.30 -2.29 11.08
C TRP A 105 -12.97 -3.78 11.15
N ARG A 106 -12.47 -4.33 10.05
CA ARG A 106 -11.92 -5.69 9.99
C ARG A 106 -10.45 -5.64 9.64
N TRP A 107 -9.66 -6.54 10.22
CA TRP A 107 -8.26 -6.69 9.85
C TRP A 107 -8.06 -7.09 8.39
N HIS A 108 -8.94 -7.93 7.87
CA HIS A 108 -9.01 -8.32 6.47
C HIS A 108 -10.41 -8.82 6.13
N ALA A 109 -10.73 -8.93 4.84
CA ALA A 109 -12.06 -9.31 4.37
C ALA A 109 -12.66 -10.58 5.00
N ALA A 110 -11.82 -11.57 5.34
CA ALA A 110 -12.24 -12.83 5.97
C ALA A 110 -12.26 -12.83 7.52
N SER A 111 -11.97 -11.69 8.18
CA SER A 111 -11.96 -11.57 9.64
C SER A 111 -13.27 -10.96 10.12
N ASP A 112 -13.84 -11.46 11.21
CA ASP A 112 -14.93 -10.76 11.93
C ASP A 112 -14.40 -9.83 13.02
N GLU A 113 -13.08 -9.86 13.26
CA GLU A 113 -12.38 -9.03 14.24
C GLU A 113 -11.65 -7.86 13.57
N GLY A 114 -11.50 -6.76 14.32
CA GLY A 114 -10.75 -5.60 13.88
C GLY A 114 -10.75 -4.46 14.89
N PRO A 115 -10.14 -3.32 14.53
CA PRO A 115 -10.15 -2.12 15.34
C PRO A 115 -11.57 -1.62 15.61
N ILE A 116 -11.77 -1.04 16.80
CA ILE A 116 -13.04 -0.42 17.19
C ILE A 116 -12.74 0.98 17.72
N ALA A 117 -13.43 1.99 17.19
CA ALA A 117 -13.40 3.35 17.70
C ALA A 117 -14.77 3.71 18.25
N VAL A 118 -14.81 4.23 19.48
CA VAL A 118 -16.00 4.88 20.04
C VAL A 118 -15.81 6.38 19.88
N VAL A 119 -16.82 7.08 19.37
CA VAL A 119 -16.75 8.52 19.11
C VAL A 119 -17.60 9.32 20.09
N ASP A 120 -17.19 10.56 20.32
CA ASP A 120 -18.01 11.60 20.95
C ASP A 120 -17.97 12.82 20.01
N GLY A 121 -19.08 13.05 19.31
CA GLY A 121 -19.15 13.97 18.18
C GLY A 121 -18.20 13.55 17.05
N GLU A 122 -17.23 14.40 16.73
CA GLU A 122 -16.25 14.15 15.65
C GLU A 122 -14.92 13.57 16.14
N ARG A 123 -14.81 13.24 17.43
CA ARG A 123 -13.55 12.80 18.03
C ARG A 123 -13.65 11.39 18.58
N ILE A 124 -12.53 10.68 18.52
CA ILE A 124 -12.42 9.34 19.06
C ILE A 124 -12.31 9.44 20.58
N ALA A 125 -13.37 9.03 21.28
CA ALA A 125 -13.43 8.98 22.73
C ALA A 125 -12.66 7.77 23.29
N ALA A 126 -12.67 6.64 22.57
CA ALA A 126 -11.88 5.46 22.88
C ALA A 126 -11.50 4.71 21.61
N PHE A 127 -10.31 4.10 21.59
CA PHE A 127 -9.86 3.29 20.47
C PHE A 127 -9.27 1.97 20.98
N THR A 128 -9.79 0.85 20.46
CA THR A 128 -9.31 -0.49 20.77
C THR A 128 -8.73 -1.10 19.51
N CYS A 129 -7.48 -1.54 19.60
CA CYS A 129 -6.76 -2.12 18.48
C CYS A 129 -5.97 -3.32 18.97
N SER A 130 -6.51 -4.52 18.77
CA SER A 130 -5.83 -5.80 19.00
C SER A 130 -5.61 -6.47 17.65
N PRO A 131 -4.40 -6.41 17.09
CA PRO A 131 -4.05 -7.19 15.91
C PRO A 131 -4.17 -8.68 16.22
N PRO A 132 -4.64 -9.53 15.28
CA PRO A 132 -4.65 -10.97 15.46
C PRO A 132 -3.22 -11.49 15.67
N ASP A 133 -3.10 -12.55 16.46
CA ASP A 133 -1.84 -13.23 16.74
C ASP A 133 -1.15 -13.60 15.41
N GLY A 134 0.03 -13.00 15.16
CA GLY A 134 0.76 -13.12 13.90
C GLY A 134 0.88 -11.84 13.07
N LEU A 135 0.13 -10.78 13.37
CA LEU A 135 0.34 -9.43 12.82
C LEU A 135 1.13 -8.50 13.78
N ALA A 136 1.23 -8.85 15.06
CA ALA A 136 1.92 -8.08 16.09
C ALA A 136 3.45 -8.26 16.10
N SER A 137 4.03 -9.17 15.31
CA SER A 137 5.47 -9.48 15.33
C SER A 137 6.15 -9.19 13.99
N SER A 138 6.33 -7.92 13.67
CA SER A 138 7.47 -7.46 12.87
C SER A 138 8.11 -6.22 13.51
N GLN A 139 8.25 -6.26 14.84
CA GLN A 139 9.34 -5.58 15.52
C GLN A 139 10.34 -6.67 15.91
N THR A 140 11.09 -7.17 14.94
CA THR A 140 12.33 -7.89 15.23
C THR A 140 13.38 -6.86 15.58
N ASP A 141 13.58 -6.71 16.87
CA ASP A 141 14.90 -6.46 17.44
C ASP A 141 15.94 -7.36 16.77
N GLY A 142 17.16 -6.84 16.63
CA GLY A 142 18.23 -7.39 15.81
C GLY A 142 18.44 -8.90 15.91
N GLY A 143 18.32 -9.56 14.78
CA GLY A 143 18.65 -10.97 14.59
C GLY A 143 18.82 -11.26 13.10
N SER A 144 20.05 -11.04 12.62
CA SER A 144 20.56 -11.41 11.30
C SER A 144 20.03 -12.77 10.85
N LEU A 145 19.56 -12.87 9.58
CA LEU A 145 19.72 -14.02 8.65
C LEU A 145 18.83 -13.92 7.39
N PHE A 146 18.63 -12.74 6.79
CA PHE A 146 18.20 -12.68 5.37
C PHE A 146 18.95 -11.57 4.64
N GLY A 147 19.68 -11.98 3.61
CA GLY A 147 20.57 -11.13 2.85
C GLY A 147 19.84 -10.11 1.98
N ASN A 148 20.51 -8.96 1.83
CA ASN A 148 20.55 -8.13 0.64
C ASN A 148 19.21 -7.65 0.06
N PHE A 149 18.54 -6.73 0.75
CA PHE A 149 17.87 -5.64 0.06
C PHE A 149 17.90 -4.36 0.92
N LYS A 150 18.99 -3.59 0.79
CA LYS A 150 19.15 -2.29 1.45
C LYS A 150 18.52 -1.21 0.57
N LEU A 151 17.25 -0.88 0.85
CA LEU A 151 16.67 0.37 0.36
C LEU A 151 17.24 1.53 1.18
N PRO A 152 17.78 2.60 0.57
CA PRO A 152 18.28 3.74 1.32
C PRO A 152 17.10 4.57 1.83
N PHE A 153 16.74 4.39 3.10
CA PHE A 153 16.04 5.43 3.85
C PHE A 153 17.08 6.48 4.24
N SER A 154 17.03 7.62 3.55
CA SER A 154 17.83 8.80 3.86
C SER A 154 17.28 9.44 5.15
N ASP A 155 18.01 9.32 6.26
CA ASP A 155 17.74 10.07 7.49
C ASP A 155 18.11 11.55 7.28
N LYS A 156 17.24 12.45 7.74
CA LYS A 156 17.33 13.91 7.61
C LYS A 156 18.25 14.57 8.65
N ARG A 157 19.17 13.85 9.28
CA ARG A 157 20.12 14.43 10.24
C ARG A 157 21.54 13.96 9.94
N GLY A 158 22.15 14.60 8.95
CA GLY A 158 23.57 14.43 8.64
C GLY A 158 24.45 14.89 9.80
N ASN A 159 24.86 13.96 10.64
CA ASN A 159 26.02 14.12 11.51
C ASN A 159 26.86 12.84 11.50
N ILE A 160 28.10 13.00 11.03
CA ILE A 160 29.19 12.03 11.18
C ILE A 160 29.85 12.37 12.52
N MET A 161 29.99 11.38 13.39
CA MET A 161 30.95 11.44 14.50
C MET A 161 31.84 10.20 14.36
N ASP A 162 33.15 10.44 14.48
CA ASP A 162 34.29 9.53 14.23
C ASP A 162 34.16 8.12 14.83
#